data_AF-A0AAV8Z7A7-F1
#
_entry.id   AF-A0AAV8Z7A7-F1
#
_cell.length_a   1.000
_cell.length_b   1.000
_cell.length_c   1.000
_cell.angle_alpha   90.00
_cell.angle_beta   90.00
_cell.angle_gamma   90.00
#
_symmetry.space_group_name_H-M   'P 1'
#
loop_
_entity.id
_entity.type
_entity.pdbx_description
1 polymer ?
#
loop_
_entity_poly.entity_id
_entity_poly.type
_entity_poly.pdbx_seq_one_letter_code
_entity_poly.pdbx_strand_id
1 'polypeptide(L)'
;MTNTGALTMTSTFTLHIQCGTAKWDKFSSSIIMHFLENSETLFVLQFREMLYLTEMHKITILQMICYGERTRTQAEVVRLFQEKYPVLPPISQGTVSKIQKQFRERGHVRQLKKHPSNKLSDDQKLYVMLMLEENPHTSSRQTASALNISHSSILRVLTENQMHPYKLIPTNELAEDDFDIRILFCEQMMQMIDDNTLQIKNVLFLDESTFTLHGHANRHNCRYWSRENLHWMRELHTQNPEKVNVWAGIMEKISLVPSSLTAI
;
A
#
# COMPACT_ATOMS: atom_id res chain seq x y z
N MET A 1 -62.40 14.89 -7.94
CA MET A 1 -62.07 14.13 -9.15
C MET A 1 -60.83 14.74 -9.77
N THR A 2 -59.67 14.15 -9.53
CA THR A 2 -58.48 14.18 -10.39
C THR A 2 -57.54 13.09 -9.88
N ASN A 3 -57.37 12.05 -10.67
CA ASN A 3 -56.40 10.99 -10.46
C ASN A 3 -55.01 11.55 -10.79
N THR A 4 -54.10 11.53 -9.81
CA THR A 4 -52.66 11.66 -10.05
C THR A 4 -51.98 10.41 -9.50
N GLY A 5 -51.65 9.49 -10.42
CA GLY A 5 -50.83 8.33 -10.12
C GLY A 5 -49.40 8.76 -9.81
N ALA A 6 -48.97 8.57 -8.57
CA ALA A 6 -47.57 8.61 -8.20
C ALA A 6 -47.02 7.18 -8.17
N LEU A 7 -46.22 6.85 -9.18
CA LEU A 7 -45.38 5.66 -9.23
C LEU A 7 -44.33 5.76 -8.12
N THR A 8 -44.43 4.91 -7.09
CA THR A 8 -43.35 4.70 -6.13
C THR A 8 -42.27 3.83 -6.77
N MET A 9 -41.23 4.47 -7.32
CA MET A 9 -39.99 3.82 -7.70
C MET A 9 -39.24 3.40 -6.43
N THR A 10 -39.41 2.16 -5.98
CA THR A 10 -38.50 1.54 -5.02
C THR A 10 -37.22 1.12 -5.73
N SER A 11 -36.29 2.06 -5.92
CA SER A 11 -34.94 1.73 -6.36
C SER A 11 -34.17 1.14 -5.17
N THR A 12 -33.99 -0.17 -5.16
CA THR A 12 -33.05 -0.84 -4.26
C THR A 12 -31.63 -0.62 -4.81
N PHE A 13 -30.94 0.41 -4.34
CA PHE A 13 -29.51 0.57 -4.58
C PHE A 13 -28.72 -0.41 -3.69
N THR A 14 -28.26 -1.51 -4.27
CA THR A 14 -27.25 -2.37 -3.65
C THR A 14 -25.87 -1.71 -3.80
N LEU A 15 -25.38 -1.09 -2.72
CA LEU A 15 -24.04 -0.51 -2.68
C LEU A 15 -23.04 -1.63 -2.33
N HIS A 16 -22.43 -2.23 -3.36
CA HIS A 16 -21.30 -3.14 -3.19
C HIS A 16 -20.06 -2.32 -2.79
N ILE A 17 -19.82 -2.16 -1.49
CA ILE A 17 -18.54 -1.65 -0.98
C ILE A 17 -17.56 -2.81 -0.91
N GLN A 18 -16.63 -2.83 -1.87
CA GLN A 18 -15.47 -3.71 -1.88
C GLN A 18 -14.49 -3.20 -0.82
N CYS A 19 -14.59 -3.71 0.42
CA CYS A 19 -13.71 -3.33 1.52
C CYS A 19 -12.32 -3.95 1.33
N GLY A 20 -11.39 -3.15 0.81
CA GLY A 20 -9.96 -3.44 0.85
C GLY A 20 -9.46 -3.50 2.29
N THR A 21 -8.52 -4.40 2.54
CA THR A 21 -7.91 -4.70 3.84
C THR A 21 -7.30 -3.46 4.52
N ALA A 22 -8.09 -2.76 5.33
CA ALA A 22 -7.60 -1.74 6.25
C ALA A 22 -7.38 -2.37 7.65
N LYS A 23 -6.22 -2.12 8.26
CA LYS A 23 -5.91 -2.45 9.65
C LYS A 23 -6.77 -1.59 10.58
N TRP A 24 -7.71 -2.22 11.28
CA TRP A 24 -8.65 -1.57 12.22
C TRP A 24 -8.08 -1.37 13.63
N ASP A 25 -6.81 -0.96 13.78
CA ASP A 25 -6.17 -0.87 15.11
C ASP A 25 -6.16 0.55 15.72
N LYS A 26 -6.71 1.58 15.05
CA LYS A 26 -6.58 2.98 15.52
C LYS A 26 -7.78 3.90 15.27
N PHE A 27 -9.02 3.39 15.32
CA PHE A 27 -10.18 4.28 15.46
C PHE A 27 -10.62 4.31 16.93
N SER A 28 -10.50 5.49 17.54
CA SER A 28 -10.97 5.77 18.90
C SER A 28 -12.46 5.44 19.02
N SER A 29 -12.83 4.59 19.98
CA SER A 29 -14.20 4.14 20.25
C SER A 29 -15.21 5.28 20.44
N SER A 30 -14.75 6.51 20.68
CA SER A 30 -15.60 7.68 20.88
C SER A 30 -16.36 8.12 19.61
N ILE A 31 -15.77 7.97 18.41
CA ILE A 31 -16.40 8.45 17.16
C ILE A 31 -17.52 7.53 16.69
N ILE A 32 -17.42 6.22 16.97
CA ILE A 32 -18.43 5.23 16.55
C ILE A 32 -19.72 5.38 17.39
N MET A 33 -19.61 5.82 18.64
CA MET A 33 -20.78 5.98 19.52
C MET A 33 -21.66 7.18 19.12
N HIS A 34 -21.09 8.25 18.57
CA HIS A 34 -21.86 9.44 18.18
C HIS A 34 -22.63 9.26 16.86
N PHE A 35 -22.25 8.28 16.03
CA PHE A 35 -22.88 8.05 14.72
C PHE A 35 -24.05 7.05 14.77
N LEU A 36 -24.25 6.38 15.91
CA LEU A 36 -25.28 5.35 16.09
C LEU A 36 -26.53 5.82 16.85
N GLU A 37 -26.67 7.12 17.12
CA GLU A 37 -27.85 7.68 17.80
C GLU A 37 -28.96 8.14 16.84
N ASN A 38 -28.76 8.09 15.52
CA ASN A 38 -29.67 8.68 14.53
C ASN A 38 -30.24 7.73 13.45
N SER A 39 -30.26 6.42 13.69
CA SER A 39 -30.96 5.50 12.79
C SER A 39 -31.76 4.46 13.59
N GLU A 40 -33.08 4.50 13.46
CA GLU A 40 -34.04 3.51 13.97
C GLU A 40 -33.93 2.15 13.25
N THR A 41 -32.72 1.61 13.15
CA THR A 41 -32.48 0.25 12.70
C THR A 41 -31.58 -0.42 13.71
N LEU A 42 -32.21 -1.15 14.63
CA LEU A 42 -31.61 -2.07 15.59
C LEU A 42 -30.84 -3.18 14.85
N PHE A 43 -29.66 -2.86 14.33
CA PHE A 43 -28.64 -3.87 14.10
C PHE A 43 -27.92 -4.04 15.43
N VAL A 44 -28.29 -5.08 16.19
CA VAL A 44 -27.54 -5.53 17.37
C VAL A 44 -26.20 -6.07 16.86
N LEU A 45 -25.27 -5.17 16.54
CA LEU A 45 -23.86 -5.50 16.49
C LEU A 45 -23.47 -5.78 17.93
N GLN A 46 -23.55 -7.05 18.29
CA GLN A 46 -22.98 -7.59 19.51
C GLN A 46 -21.46 -7.42 19.40
N PHE A 47 -20.97 -6.20 19.64
CA PHE A 47 -19.56 -5.90 19.81
C PHE A 47 -19.11 -6.72 21.01
N ARG A 48 -18.56 -7.89 20.70
CA ARG A 48 -17.93 -8.78 21.65
C ARG A 48 -16.67 -8.05 22.10
N GLU A 49 -16.76 -7.25 23.15
CA GLU A 49 -15.60 -6.58 23.76
C GLU A 49 -14.47 -7.60 23.88
N MET A 50 -13.33 -7.30 23.26
CA MET A 50 -12.17 -8.17 23.31
C MET A 50 -11.65 -8.20 24.75
N LEU A 51 -12.10 -9.21 25.49
CA LEU A 51 -11.67 -9.48 26.86
C LEU A 51 -10.16 -9.76 26.88
N TYR A 52 -9.36 -8.76 27.28
CA TYR A 52 -7.92 -8.93 27.45
C TYR A 52 -7.62 -9.44 28.87
N LEU A 53 -7.56 -10.76 29.03
CA LEU A 53 -7.15 -11.37 30.31
C LEU A 53 -5.64 -11.25 30.51
N THR A 54 -5.24 -10.53 31.55
CA THR A 54 -3.85 -10.46 32.03
C THR A 54 -3.37 -11.83 32.52
N GLU A 55 -2.05 -12.01 32.66
CA GLU A 55 -1.48 -13.25 33.23
C GLU A 55 -2.00 -13.50 34.65
N MET A 56 -2.16 -12.46 35.45
CA MET A 56 -2.71 -12.54 36.82
C MET A 56 -4.16 -13.03 36.84
N HIS A 57 -4.99 -12.58 35.90
CA HIS A 57 -6.36 -13.09 35.78
C HIS A 57 -6.36 -14.58 35.43
N LYS A 58 -5.49 -15.02 34.53
CA LYS A 58 -5.36 -16.44 34.17
C LYS A 58 -4.86 -17.31 35.33
N ILE A 59 -3.90 -16.82 36.10
CA ILE A 59 -3.41 -17.50 37.30
C ILE A 59 -4.51 -17.61 38.35
N THR A 60 -5.27 -16.52 38.57
CA THR A 60 -6.41 -16.52 39.50
C THR A 60 -7.47 -17.55 39.09
N ILE A 61 -7.77 -17.67 37.79
CA ILE A 61 -8.68 -18.69 37.27
C ILE A 61 -8.15 -20.10 37.57
N LEU A 62 -6.86 -20.37 37.36
CA LEU A 62 -6.25 -21.66 37.68
C LEU A 62 -6.28 -21.97 39.19
N GLN A 63 -6.02 -20.97 40.03
CA GLN A 63 -6.12 -21.10 41.48
C GLN A 63 -7.56 -21.45 41.90
N MET A 64 -8.58 -20.79 41.33
CA MET A 64 -9.99 -21.08 41.63
C MET A 64 -10.41 -22.50 41.23
N ILE A 65 -9.86 -23.03 40.13
CA ILE A 65 -10.11 -24.42 39.68
C ILE A 65 -9.51 -25.45 40.64
N CYS A 66 -8.29 -25.21 41.13
CA CYS A 66 -7.48 -26.18 41.88
C CYS A 66 -7.24 -25.81 43.35
N TYR A 67 -8.10 -24.98 43.97
CA TYR A 67 -7.89 -24.55 45.36
C TYR A 67 -8.17 -25.68 46.36
N GLY A 68 -7.11 -26.28 46.92
CA GLY A 68 -7.19 -27.36 47.89
C GLY A 68 -7.51 -28.72 47.26
N GLU A 69 -8.17 -29.62 48.01
CA GLU A 69 -8.58 -30.96 47.54
C GLU A 69 -9.87 -30.95 46.67
N ARG A 70 -10.46 -29.78 46.44
CA ARG A 70 -11.73 -29.65 45.70
C ARG A 70 -11.48 -29.16 44.28
N THR A 71 -11.90 -29.96 43.29
CA THR A 71 -11.97 -29.53 41.89
C THR A 71 -13.31 -28.85 41.63
N ARG A 72 -13.30 -27.53 41.37
CA ARG A 72 -14.53 -26.79 41.00
C ARG A 72 -14.87 -26.98 39.53
N THR A 73 -16.17 -26.93 39.22
CA THR A 73 -16.64 -26.94 37.82
C THR A 73 -16.31 -25.61 37.13
N GLN A 74 -16.15 -25.62 35.80
CA GLN A 74 -15.83 -24.41 35.04
C GLN A 74 -16.94 -23.35 35.17
N ALA A 75 -18.20 -23.76 35.30
CA ALA A 75 -19.34 -22.89 35.56
C ALA A 75 -19.21 -22.09 36.85
N GLU A 76 -18.81 -22.77 37.92
CA GLU A 76 -18.63 -22.19 39.24
C GLU A 76 -17.46 -21.21 39.25
N VAL A 77 -16.38 -21.53 38.55
CA VAL A 77 -15.21 -20.65 38.41
C VAL A 77 -15.54 -19.38 37.64
N VAL A 78 -16.39 -19.46 36.60
CA VAL A 78 -16.88 -18.25 35.90
C VAL A 78 -17.63 -17.33 36.87
N ARG A 79 -18.51 -17.89 37.70
CA ARG A 79 -19.28 -17.12 38.69
C ARG A 79 -18.37 -16.45 39.72
N LEU A 80 -17.45 -17.20 40.32
CA LEU A 80 -16.49 -16.69 41.31
C LEU A 80 -15.53 -15.65 40.72
N PHE A 81 -15.13 -15.82 39.46
CA PHE A 81 -14.29 -14.85 38.78
C PHE A 81 -15.03 -13.55 38.51
N GLN A 82 -16.30 -13.61 38.09
CA GLN A 82 -17.13 -12.42 37.88
C GLN A 82 -17.42 -11.68 39.19
N GLU A 83 -17.64 -12.43 40.28
CA GLU A 83 -17.82 -11.86 41.63
C GLU A 83 -16.55 -11.13 42.10
N LYS A 84 -15.37 -11.69 41.83
CA LYS A 84 -14.08 -11.08 42.19
C LYS A 84 -13.71 -9.88 41.31
N TYR A 85 -14.12 -9.87 40.05
CA TYR A 85 -13.82 -8.81 39.08
C TYR A 85 -15.09 -8.30 38.38
N PRO A 86 -15.96 -7.55 39.09
CA PRO A 86 -17.26 -7.13 38.56
C PRO A 86 -17.15 -6.14 37.39
N VAL A 87 -16.03 -5.44 37.28
CA VAL A 87 -15.74 -4.45 36.22
C VAL A 87 -15.31 -5.12 34.91
N LEU A 88 -14.87 -6.39 34.95
CA LEU A 88 -14.45 -7.09 33.74
C LEU A 88 -15.65 -7.68 32.98
N PRO A 89 -15.59 -7.73 31.64
CA PRO A 89 -16.59 -8.43 30.84
C PRO A 89 -16.69 -9.92 31.25
N PRO A 90 -17.89 -10.52 31.15
CA PRO A 90 -18.12 -11.89 31.58
C PRO A 90 -17.26 -12.89 30.80
N ILE A 91 -16.52 -13.72 31.54
CA ILE A 91 -15.71 -14.77 30.96
C ILE A 91 -16.57 -15.98 30.57
N SER A 92 -16.28 -16.60 29.43
CA SER A 92 -16.98 -17.82 29.01
C SER A 92 -16.36 -19.07 29.65
N GLN A 93 -17.16 -20.12 29.88
CA GLN A 93 -16.63 -21.42 30.32
C GLN A 93 -15.61 -22.02 29.34
N GLY A 94 -15.77 -21.72 28.04
CA GLY A 94 -14.80 -22.11 27.02
C GLY A 94 -13.44 -21.43 27.21
N THR A 95 -13.40 -20.19 27.70
CA THR A 95 -12.17 -19.47 28.04
C THR A 95 -11.45 -20.14 29.22
N VAL A 96 -12.20 -20.48 30.28
CA VAL A 96 -11.67 -21.21 31.45
C VAL A 96 -11.10 -22.56 31.05
N SER A 97 -11.83 -23.31 30.23
CA SER A 97 -11.41 -24.63 29.72
C SER A 97 -10.14 -24.53 28.86
N LYS A 98 -10.03 -23.51 28.01
CA LYS A 98 -8.82 -23.25 27.21
C LYS A 98 -7.62 -22.93 28.08
N ILE A 99 -7.77 -22.11 29.12
CA ILE A 99 -6.69 -21.78 30.06
C ILE A 99 -6.24 -23.03 30.83
N GLN A 100 -7.19 -23.81 31.34
CA GLN A 100 -6.92 -25.07 32.03
C GLN A 100 -6.16 -26.05 31.13
N LYS A 101 -6.61 -26.23 29.89
CA LYS A 101 -5.95 -27.08 28.89
C LYS A 101 -4.53 -26.60 28.58
N GLN A 102 -4.35 -25.30 28.31
CA GLN A 102 -3.03 -24.71 28.07
C GLN A 102 -2.07 -24.94 29.24
N PHE A 103 -2.55 -24.79 30.47
CA PHE A 103 -1.73 -25.03 31.66
C PHE A 103 -1.37 -26.51 31.83
N ARG A 104 -2.31 -27.44 31.64
CA ARG A 104 -2.04 -28.89 31.71
C ARG A 104 -1.03 -29.35 30.66
N GLU A 105 -1.10 -28.80 29.46
CA GLU A 105 -0.23 -29.18 28.34
C GLU A 105 1.15 -28.53 28.42
N ARG A 106 1.25 -27.26 28.84
CA ARG A 106 2.49 -26.46 28.74
C ARG A 106 3.11 -26.08 30.08
N GLY A 107 2.39 -26.25 31.19
CA GLY A 107 2.82 -25.81 32.52
C GLY A 107 2.76 -24.30 32.76
N HIS A 108 2.36 -23.49 31.77
CA HIS A 108 2.27 -22.04 31.89
C HIS A 108 1.13 -21.44 31.05
N VAL A 109 0.67 -20.24 31.41
CA VAL A 109 -0.40 -19.49 30.71
C VAL A 109 0.09 -18.32 29.87
N ARG A 110 1.42 -18.17 29.72
CA ARG A 110 2.04 -17.13 28.90
C ARG A 110 1.67 -17.31 27.43
N GLN A 111 1.31 -16.20 26.78
CA GLN A 111 1.18 -16.21 25.34
C GLN A 111 2.59 -16.16 24.74
N LEU A 112 2.98 -17.23 24.04
CA LEU A 112 4.22 -17.20 23.26
C LEU A 112 4.03 -16.20 22.13
N LYS A 113 5.04 -15.33 21.93
CA LYS A 113 5.10 -14.49 20.73
C LYS A 113 5.06 -15.44 19.52
N LYS A 114 4.04 -15.31 18.68
CA LYS A 114 4.03 -16.02 17.40
C LYS A 114 5.23 -15.50 16.60
N HIS A 115 6.19 -16.37 16.33
CA HIS A 115 7.22 -16.04 15.36
C HIS A 115 6.54 -15.91 13.98
N PRO A 116 6.79 -14.85 13.21
CA PRO A 116 6.27 -14.74 11.86
C PRO A 116 6.83 -15.92 11.04
N SER A 117 5.98 -16.85 10.60
CA SER A 117 6.38 -18.14 10.04
C SER A 117 7.00 -18.08 8.65
N ASN A 118 7.21 -16.89 8.08
CA ASN A 118 7.72 -16.73 6.72
C ASN A 118 9.01 -15.91 6.73
N LYS A 119 10.03 -16.37 7.45
CA LYS A 119 11.37 -15.81 7.30
C LYS A 119 12.03 -16.56 6.13
N LEU A 120 12.43 -15.82 5.10
CA LEU A 120 13.23 -16.36 4.01
C LEU A 120 14.54 -16.93 4.59
N SER A 121 15.06 -18.00 3.97
CA SER A 121 16.39 -18.54 4.31
C SER A 121 17.45 -17.47 4.07
N ASP A 122 18.53 -17.50 4.84
CA ASP A 122 19.63 -16.55 4.67
C ASP A 122 20.27 -16.69 3.28
N ASP A 123 20.31 -17.91 2.72
CA ASP A 123 20.75 -18.15 1.34
C ASP A 123 19.86 -17.45 0.32
N GLN A 124 18.54 -17.51 0.50
CA GLN A 124 17.59 -16.84 -0.39
C GLN A 124 17.75 -15.31 -0.32
N LYS A 125 18.01 -14.77 0.87
CA LYS A 125 18.31 -13.34 1.03
C LYS A 125 19.60 -12.98 0.29
N LEU A 126 20.63 -13.82 0.40
CA LEU A 126 21.90 -13.62 -0.28
C LEU A 126 21.72 -13.62 -1.80
N TYR A 127 20.97 -14.57 -2.37
CA TYR A 127 20.67 -14.59 -3.81
C TYR A 127 19.88 -13.36 -4.29
N VAL A 128 18.93 -12.86 -3.48
CA VAL A 128 18.21 -11.61 -3.81
C VAL A 128 19.18 -10.42 -3.89
N MET A 129 20.13 -10.32 -2.96
CA MET A 129 21.13 -9.24 -2.97
C MET A 129 22.09 -9.38 -4.14
N LEU A 130 22.66 -10.57 -4.36
CA LEU A 130 23.58 -10.86 -5.47
C LEU A 130 22.96 -10.51 -6.82
N MET A 131 21.72 -10.94 -7.06
CA MET A 131 21.08 -10.70 -8.36
C MET A 131 20.87 -9.20 -8.65
N LEU A 132 20.60 -8.40 -7.62
CA LEU A 132 20.42 -6.95 -7.76
C LEU A 132 21.76 -6.21 -7.82
N GLU A 133 22.81 -6.76 -7.23
CA GLU A 133 24.17 -6.20 -7.31
C GLU A 133 24.81 -6.49 -8.67
N GLU A 134 24.64 -7.70 -9.20
CA GLU A 134 25.07 -8.08 -10.55
C GLU A 134 24.27 -7.33 -11.63
N ASN A 135 22.96 -7.17 -11.44
CA ASN A 135 22.08 -6.49 -12.38
C ASN A 135 21.17 -5.47 -11.68
N PRO A 136 21.68 -4.25 -11.45
CA PRO A 136 20.95 -3.18 -10.75
C PRO A 136 19.68 -2.70 -11.47
N HIS A 137 19.59 -3.07 -12.74
CA HIS A 137 18.51 -2.78 -13.65
C HIS A 137 17.32 -3.73 -13.55
N THR A 138 17.48 -4.86 -12.88
CA THR A 138 16.42 -5.83 -12.72
C THR A 138 15.39 -5.29 -11.75
N SER A 139 14.12 -5.26 -12.18
CA SER A 139 13.06 -4.81 -11.30
C SER A 139 12.84 -5.80 -10.15
N SER A 140 12.41 -5.31 -8.98
CA SER A 140 12.07 -6.19 -7.85
C SER A 140 11.00 -7.24 -8.20
N ARG A 141 10.15 -6.97 -9.20
CA ARG A 141 9.18 -7.93 -9.74
C ARG A 141 9.83 -9.02 -10.60
N GLN A 142 10.83 -8.67 -11.41
CA GLN A 142 11.61 -9.65 -12.16
C GLN A 142 12.42 -10.52 -11.21
N THR A 143 13.06 -9.95 -10.19
CA THR A 143 13.77 -10.72 -9.16
C THR A 143 12.81 -11.66 -8.40
N ALA A 144 11.58 -11.20 -8.11
CA ALA A 144 10.53 -12.04 -7.52
C ALA A 144 10.18 -13.24 -8.39
N SER A 145 10.01 -13.01 -9.69
CA SER A 145 9.73 -14.06 -10.66
C SER A 145 10.90 -15.02 -10.83
N ALA A 146 12.14 -14.52 -10.86
CA ALA A 146 13.34 -15.32 -11.08
C ALA A 146 13.65 -16.24 -9.89
N LEU A 147 13.50 -15.75 -8.66
CA LEU A 147 13.79 -16.51 -7.44
C LEU A 147 12.56 -17.25 -6.88
N ASN A 148 11.40 -17.12 -7.53
CA ASN A 148 10.11 -17.65 -7.07
C ASN A 148 9.77 -17.23 -5.62
N ILE A 149 10.04 -15.96 -5.30
CA ILE A 149 9.79 -15.37 -3.98
C ILE A 149 8.70 -14.31 -4.13
N SER A 150 7.81 -14.22 -3.14
CA SER A 150 6.80 -13.14 -3.13
C SER A 150 7.45 -11.75 -3.18
N HIS A 151 6.88 -10.86 -3.99
CA HIS A 151 7.37 -9.48 -4.16
C HIS A 151 7.50 -8.73 -2.82
N SER A 152 6.54 -8.92 -1.92
CA SER A 152 6.55 -8.34 -0.57
C SER A 152 7.72 -8.83 0.29
N SER A 153 8.13 -10.09 0.15
CA SER A 153 9.29 -10.62 0.87
C SER A 153 10.60 -10.05 0.33
N ILE A 154 10.72 -9.84 -0.99
CA ILE A 154 11.88 -9.14 -1.59
C ILE A 154 11.98 -7.72 -1.08
N LEU A 155 10.88 -6.95 -1.10
CA LEU A 155 10.88 -5.59 -0.58
C LEU A 155 11.30 -5.55 0.90
N ARG A 156 10.85 -6.51 1.72
CA ARG A 156 11.28 -6.62 3.10
C ARG A 156 12.79 -6.88 3.22
N VAL A 157 13.34 -7.79 2.41
CA VAL A 157 14.79 -8.05 2.40
C VAL A 157 15.57 -6.80 1.99
N LEU A 158 15.07 -6.04 1.01
CA LEU A 158 15.70 -4.79 0.58
C LEU A 158 15.70 -3.74 1.70
N THR A 159 14.56 -3.56 2.38
CA THR A 159 14.47 -2.65 3.54
C THR A 159 15.36 -3.10 4.70
N GLU A 160 15.41 -4.41 5.00
CA GLU A 160 16.29 -4.98 6.04
C GLU A 160 17.78 -4.71 5.75
N ASN A 161 18.17 -4.64 4.46
CA ASN A 161 19.54 -4.39 4.02
C ASN A 161 19.84 -2.92 3.68
N GLN A 162 18.97 -1.99 4.09
CA GLN A 162 19.14 -0.54 3.87
C GLN A 162 19.25 -0.15 2.38
N MET A 163 18.59 -0.90 1.51
CA MET A 163 18.53 -0.59 0.09
C MET A 163 17.37 0.38 -0.17
N HIS A 164 17.65 1.44 -0.92
CA HIS A 164 16.69 2.48 -1.28
C HIS A 164 16.37 2.44 -2.77
N PRO A 165 15.09 2.68 -3.14
CA PRO A 165 14.71 2.76 -4.54
C PRO A 165 15.03 4.16 -5.08
N TYR A 166 15.90 4.23 -6.10
CA TYR A 166 16.23 5.47 -6.80
C TYR A 166 15.62 5.48 -8.19
N LYS A 167 15.16 6.66 -8.64
CA LYS A 167 14.61 6.85 -9.97
C LYS A 167 15.76 6.99 -10.96
N LEU A 168 15.72 6.22 -12.05
CA LEU A 168 16.62 6.44 -13.18
C LEU A 168 16.28 7.79 -13.81
N ILE A 169 17.29 8.66 -13.93
CA ILE A 169 17.16 9.93 -14.64
C ILE A 169 17.67 9.66 -16.06
N PRO A 170 16.78 9.61 -17.07
CA PRO A 170 17.23 9.64 -18.45
C PRO A 170 17.79 11.04 -18.71
N THR A 171 19.10 11.14 -18.89
CA THR A 171 19.74 12.34 -19.38
C THR A 171 19.77 12.25 -20.90
N ASN A 172 19.42 13.36 -21.57
CA ASN A 172 19.77 13.49 -22.97
C ASN A 172 21.29 13.62 -23.04
N GLU A 173 21.90 13.00 -24.04
CA GLU A 173 23.29 13.27 -24.36
C GLU A 173 23.38 14.73 -24.82
N LEU A 174 23.91 15.60 -23.97
CA LEU A 174 24.14 17.01 -24.26
C LEU A 174 25.61 17.17 -24.63
N ALA A 175 25.89 17.90 -25.70
CA ALA A 175 27.25 18.32 -26.00
C ALA A 175 27.70 19.38 -24.98
N GLU A 176 29.01 19.51 -24.74
CA GLU A 176 29.55 20.53 -23.80
C GLU A 176 29.14 21.96 -24.22
N ASP A 177 29.01 22.22 -25.51
CA ASP A 177 28.61 23.52 -26.07
C ASP A 177 27.09 23.80 -25.94
N ASP A 178 26.27 22.79 -25.67
CA ASP A 178 24.80 22.95 -25.63
C ASP A 178 24.37 23.86 -24.46
N PHE A 179 25.15 23.88 -23.38
CA PHE A 179 24.83 24.70 -22.21
C PHE A 179 24.87 26.20 -22.55
N ASP A 180 25.93 26.65 -23.20
CA ASP A 180 26.12 28.05 -23.58
C ASP A 180 25.09 28.47 -24.64
N ILE A 181 24.81 27.60 -25.62
CA ILE A 181 23.81 27.85 -26.66
C ILE A 181 22.41 28.01 -26.05
N ARG A 182 22.05 27.20 -25.05
CA ARG A 182 20.76 27.28 -24.35
C ARG A 182 20.63 28.56 -23.54
N ILE A 183 21.69 28.98 -22.85
CA ILE A 183 21.68 30.23 -22.09
C ILE A 183 21.51 31.42 -23.04
N LEU A 184 22.30 31.46 -24.12
CA LEU A 184 22.20 32.52 -25.13
C LEU A 184 20.81 32.60 -25.75
N PHE A 185 20.21 31.45 -26.09
CA PHE A 185 18.84 31.39 -26.61
C PHE A 185 17.83 31.97 -25.61
N CYS A 186 17.93 31.61 -24.32
CA CYS A 186 17.07 32.16 -23.28
C CYS A 186 17.22 33.68 -23.15
N GLU A 187 18.46 34.19 -23.16
CA GLU A 187 18.73 35.63 -23.08
C GLU A 187 18.14 36.40 -24.28
N GLN A 188 18.32 35.88 -25.49
CA GLN A 188 17.77 36.47 -26.71
C GLN A 188 16.24 36.46 -26.70
N MET A 189 15.63 35.34 -26.30
CA MET A 189 14.17 35.24 -26.17
C MET A 189 13.61 36.22 -25.15
N MET A 190 14.27 36.39 -24.00
CA MET A 190 13.86 37.38 -23.00
C MET A 190 13.93 38.81 -23.55
N GLN A 191 15.02 39.17 -24.22
CA GLN A 191 15.15 40.50 -24.85
C GLN A 191 14.06 40.74 -25.90
N MET A 192 13.76 39.76 -26.75
CA MET A 192 12.71 39.89 -27.76
C MET A 192 11.31 40.07 -27.14
N ILE A 193 11.05 39.47 -25.98
CA ILE A 193 9.82 39.66 -25.22
C ILE A 193 9.77 41.07 -24.63
N ASP A 194 10.85 41.53 -24.00
CA ASP A 194 10.95 42.86 -23.39
C ASP A 194 10.79 43.98 -24.42
N ASP A 195 11.40 43.81 -25.61
CA ASP A 195 11.30 44.73 -26.74
C ASP A 195 9.95 44.65 -27.48
N ASN A 196 9.01 43.81 -27.01
CA ASN A 196 7.70 43.53 -27.62
C ASN A 196 7.77 43.03 -29.09
N THR A 197 8.93 42.54 -29.52
CA THR A 197 9.12 41.97 -30.87
C THR A 197 8.58 40.54 -30.96
N LEU A 198 8.64 39.77 -29.87
CA LEU A 198 8.07 38.44 -29.75
C LEU A 198 6.85 38.45 -28.80
N GLN A 199 5.68 38.16 -29.36
CA GLN A 199 4.46 37.98 -28.56
C GLN A 199 4.23 36.50 -28.27
N ILE A 200 4.41 36.08 -27.02
CA ILE A 200 4.28 34.67 -26.59
C ILE A 200 2.92 34.07 -26.95
N LYS A 201 1.85 34.89 -26.91
CA LYS A 201 0.50 34.50 -27.33
C LYS A 201 0.37 34.02 -28.78
N ASN A 202 1.32 34.38 -29.64
CA ASN A 202 1.37 34.00 -31.05
C ASN A 202 2.37 32.87 -31.32
N VAL A 203 3.05 32.36 -30.27
CA VAL A 203 3.98 31.24 -30.39
C VAL A 203 3.20 29.93 -30.34
N LEU A 204 3.41 29.08 -31.36
CA LEU A 204 2.91 27.71 -31.39
C LEU A 204 4.00 26.79 -30.85
N PHE A 205 3.77 26.19 -29.68
CA PHE A 205 4.66 25.16 -29.16
C PHE A 205 4.24 23.82 -29.76
N LEU A 206 5.08 23.27 -30.63
CA LEU A 206 4.93 21.92 -31.17
C LEU A 206 5.84 20.97 -30.40
N ASP A 207 5.32 19.81 -30.03
CA ASP A 207 6.11 18.73 -29.45
C ASP A 207 5.78 17.41 -30.16
N GLU A 208 6.76 16.51 -30.18
CA GLU A 208 6.66 15.16 -30.73
C GLU A 208 6.87 14.14 -29.62
N SER A 209 5.89 13.25 -29.45
CA SER A 209 6.01 12.13 -28.52
C SER A 209 5.98 10.81 -29.27
N THR A 210 7.03 10.02 -29.08
CA THR A 210 7.17 8.68 -29.64
C THR A 210 6.68 7.63 -28.65
N PHE A 211 5.66 6.87 -29.03
CA PHE A 211 5.19 5.69 -28.30
C PHE A 211 5.75 4.43 -28.96
N THR A 212 6.30 3.51 -28.17
CA THR A 212 6.78 2.22 -28.67
C THR A 212 5.73 1.14 -28.42
N LEU A 213 5.46 0.30 -29.42
CA LEU A 213 4.49 -0.81 -29.29
C LEU A 213 5.02 -1.96 -28.44
N HIS A 214 6.35 -2.12 -28.40
CA HIS A 214 7.01 -3.03 -27.50
C HIS A 214 7.10 -2.35 -26.14
N GLY A 215 6.35 -2.85 -25.15
CA GLY A 215 6.18 -2.29 -23.80
C GLY A 215 7.47 -2.07 -23.03
N HIS A 216 8.27 -1.10 -23.47
CA HIS A 216 9.47 -0.68 -22.81
C HIS A 216 9.11 -0.23 -21.41
N ALA A 217 9.99 -0.52 -20.45
CA ALA A 217 9.75 -0.18 -19.06
C ALA A 217 9.39 1.32 -18.97
N ASN A 218 8.15 1.60 -18.55
CA ASN A 218 7.66 2.96 -18.36
C ASN A 218 8.70 3.73 -17.55
N ARG A 219 9.21 4.85 -18.08
CA ARG A 219 10.26 5.68 -17.47
C ARG A 219 9.94 6.04 -16.01
N HIS A 220 8.66 6.15 -15.65
CA HIS A 220 8.21 6.40 -14.29
C HIS A 220 8.35 5.20 -13.33
N ASN A 221 8.39 3.99 -13.87
CA ASN A 221 8.50 2.73 -13.14
C ASN A 221 9.94 2.17 -13.09
N CYS A 222 10.86 2.75 -13.85
CA CYS A 222 12.28 2.41 -13.80
C CYS A 222 12.92 2.92 -12.51
N ARG A 223 13.10 2.02 -11.56
CA ARG A 223 13.83 2.28 -10.31
C ARG A 223 14.90 1.21 -10.12
N TYR A 224 16.08 1.62 -9.68
CA TYR A 224 17.13 0.72 -9.20
C TYR A 224 17.18 0.75 -7.68
N TRP A 225 17.73 -0.30 -7.09
CA TRP A 225 17.92 -0.40 -5.65
C TRP A 225 19.40 -0.29 -5.32
N SER A 226 19.77 0.62 -4.43
CA SER A 226 21.15 0.80 -3.96
C SER A 226 21.17 1.32 -2.53
N ARG A 227 22.28 1.15 -1.81
CA ARG A 227 22.48 1.79 -0.48
C ARG A 227 22.75 3.28 -0.63
N GLU A 228 23.42 3.65 -1.71
CA GLU A 228 23.80 5.04 -2.03
C GLU A 228 23.31 5.43 -3.43
N ASN A 229 23.10 6.73 -3.64
CA ASN A 229 22.65 7.23 -4.93
C ASN A 229 23.81 7.25 -5.94
N LEU A 230 23.89 6.22 -6.79
CA LEU A 230 24.90 6.11 -7.84
C LEU A 230 24.67 7.04 -9.05
N HIS A 231 23.62 7.88 -9.03
CA HIS A 231 23.25 8.76 -10.16
C HIS A 231 23.22 8.03 -11.51
N TRP A 232 22.70 6.81 -11.52
CA TRP A 232 22.77 5.97 -12.72
C TRP A 232 22.00 6.60 -13.88
N MET A 233 22.71 6.72 -15.00
CA MET A 233 22.18 7.08 -16.31
C MET A 233 22.11 5.82 -17.17
N ARG A 234 21.07 5.72 -18.00
CA ARG A 234 20.92 4.62 -18.95
C ARG A 234 20.78 5.21 -20.35
N GLU A 235 21.70 4.83 -21.22
CA GLU A 235 21.54 4.96 -22.66
C GLU A 235 20.50 3.94 -23.14
N LEU A 236 19.43 4.43 -23.76
CA LEU A 236 18.38 3.57 -24.32
C LEU A 236 18.67 3.34 -25.80
N HIS A 237 19.47 2.32 -26.11
CA HIS A 237 19.75 1.93 -27.49
C HIS A 237 18.76 0.85 -27.96
N THR A 238 17.75 1.28 -28.71
CA THR A 238 16.99 0.38 -29.58
C THR A 238 16.77 1.10 -30.90
N GLN A 239 17.58 0.74 -31.90
CA GLN A 239 17.62 1.45 -33.17
C GLN A 239 16.31 1.30 -33.98
N ASN A 240 15.52 0.22 -33.82
CA ASN A 240 14.27 0.03 -34.60
C ASN A 240 13.11 -0.69 -33.87
N PRO A 241 12.53 -0.18 -32.77
CA PRO A 241 11.23 -0.67 -32.31
C PRO A 241 10.10 -0.06 -33.17
N GLU A 242 9.02 -0.80 -33.37
CA GLU A 242 7.79 -0.25 -33.97
C GLU A 242 7.28 0.91 -33.09
N LYS A 243 7.13 2.08 -33.70
CA LYS A 243 6.86 3.35 -33.03
C LYS A 243 5.64 4.03 -33.66
N VAL A 244 4.86 4.70 -32.84
CA VAL A 244 3.85 5.66 -33.25
C VAL A 244 4.32 7.02 -32.77
N ASN A 245 4.51 7.97 -33.69
CA ASN A 245 4.81 9.35 -33.35
C ASN A 245 3.50 10.14 -33.32
N VAL A 246 3.32 10.93 -32.26
CA VAL A 246 2.18 11.81 -32.09
C VAL A 246 2.72 13.23 -31.99
N TRP A 247 2.20 14.11 -32.82
CA TRP A 247 2.50 15.54 -32.78
C TRP A 247 1.35 16.28 -32.09
N ALA A 248 1.70 17.21 -31.20
CA ALA A 248 0.73 18.07 -30.55
C ALA A 248 1.22 19.51 -30.55
N GLY A 249 0.31 20.43 -30.84
CA GLY A 249 0.57 21.86 -30.80
C GLY A 249 -0.23 22.55 -29.71
N ILE A 250 0.41 23.42 -28.94
CA ILE A 250 -0.24 24.27 -27.94
C ILE A 250 0.02 25.74 -28.29
N MET A 251 -1.06 26.50 -28.40
CA MET A 251 -1.05 27.96 -28.56
C MET A 251 -2.14 28.54 -27.67
N GLU A 252 -1.93 29.74 -27.14
CA GLU A 252 -2.84 30.38 -26.16
C GLU A 252 -4.31 30.47 -26.63
N LYS A 253 -4.56 30.58 -27.94
CA LYS A 253 -5.92 30.75 -28.50
C LYS A 253 -6.52 29.50 -29.15
N ILE A 254 -5.75 28.42 -29.33
CA ILE A 254 -6.21 27.27 -30.12
C ILE A 254 -5.76 25.98 -29.43
N SER A 255 -6.74 25.28 -28.83
CA SER A 255 -6.63 23.85 -28.55
C SER A 255 -7.18 23.11 -29.77
N LEU A 256 -6.34 22.55 -30.66
CA LEU A 256 -6.83 21.76 -31.79
C LEU A 256 -6.19 20.35 -31.89
N VAL A 257 -7.12 19.39 -31.82
CA VAL A 257 -7.31 18.09 -32.49
C VAL A 257 -6.07 17.32 -32.98
N PRO A 258 -5.88 16.05 -32.54
CA PRO A 258 -4.83 15.18 -33.07
C PRO A 258 -5.19 14.73 -34.49
N SER A 259 -4.28 14.98 -35.45
CA SER A 259 -4.28 14.32 -36.75
C SER A 259 -3.24 13.20 -36.75
N SER A 260 -3.71 11.96 -36.86
CA SER A 260 -2.85 10.80 -37.08
C SER A 260 -2.53 10.67 -38.56
N LEU A 261 -1.26 10.83 -38.94
CA LEU A 261 -0.74 10.29 -40.20
C LEU A 261 0.00 8.99 -39.88
N THR A 262 -0.53 7.89 -40.40
CA THR A 262 0.13 6.57 -40.36
C THR A 262 1.29 6.60 -41.35
N ALA A 263 2.53 6.60 -40.85
CA ALA A 263 3.69 6.25 -41.66
C ALA A 263 3.79 4.71 -41.70
N ILE A 264 3.91 4.17 -42.92
CA ILE A 264 4.20 2.76 -43.22
C ILE A 264 5.69 2.51 -43.00
#